data_AF-A0A3D8Q0V3-F1
#
_entry.id   AF-A0A3D8Q0V3-F1
#
_cell.length_a   1.000
_cell.length_b   1.000
_cell.length_c   1.000
_cell.angle_alpha   90.00
_cell.angle_beta   90.00
_cell.angle_gamma   90.00
#
_symmetry.space_group_name_H-M   'P 1'
#
loop_
_entity.id
_entity.type
_entity.pdbx_description
1 polymer ?
#
loop_
_entity_poly.entity_id
_entity_poly.type
_entity_poly.pdbx_seq_one_letter_code
_entity_poly.pdbx_strand_id
1 'polypeptide(L)' 'MVATNMPPLYHKLPGEKYSRNNSEVLKWLSERPGLIEYIFDQASNAKEIYYNPATGRWQGADWEDED' A
#
# COMPACT_ATOMS: atom_id res chain seq x y z
N MET A 1 -4.93 4.58 16.07
CA MET A 1 -4.48 4.28 14.69
C MET A 1 -2.96 4.26 14.68
N VAL A 2 -2.35 3.30 13.98
CA VAL A 2 -0.88 3.16 13.92
C VAL A 2 -0.20 4.40 13.32
N ALA A 3 -0.87 5.11 12.40
CA ALA A 3 -0.38 6.34 11.80
C ALA A 3 -0.39 7.58 12.73
N THR A 4 -1.18 7.57 13.82
CA THR A 4 -1.30 8.73 14.72
C THR A 4 0.04 9.09 15.39
N ASN A 5 0.95 8.12 15.51
CA ASN A 5 2.27 8.31 16.12
C ASN A 5 3.36 8.64 15.09
N MET A 6 2.99 9.05 13.87
CA MET A 6 3.97 9.46 12.87
C MET A 6 4.68 10.74 13.32
N PRO A 7 6.02 10.74 13.41
CA PRO A 7 6.75 11.97 13.65
C PRO A 7 6.58 12.92 12.46
N PRO A 8 6.93 14.21 12.60
CA PRO A 8 7.01 15.10 11.45
C PRO A 8 8.02 14.57 10.42
N LEU A 9 7.57 14.33 9.19
CA LEU A 9 8.36 13.76 8.10
C LEU A 9 8.04 14.49 6.79
N TYR A 10 9.02 14.56 5.89
CA TYR A 10 8.81 15.16 4.58
C TYR A 10 8.10 14.20 3.62
N HIS A 11 6.92 14.62 3.15
CA HIS A 11 6.31 13.95 2.00
C HIS A 11 7.06 14.26 0.70
N LYS A 12 7.62 15.47 0.62
CA LYS A 12 8.51 15.98 -0.43
C LYS A 12 9.66 16.73 0.25
N LEU A 13 10.90 16.40 -0.09
CA LEU A 13 12.07 17.06 0.49
C LEU A 13 12.15 18.54 0.07
N PRO A 14 12.61 19.44 0.97
CA PRO A 14 12.78 20.84 0.64
C PRO A 14 13.74 21.04 -0.54
N GLY A 15 13.33 21.85 -1.52
CA GLY A 15 14.16 22.16 -2.69
C GLY A 15 14.22 21.06 -3.76
N GLU A 16 13.67 19.88 -3.52
CA GLU A 16 13.64 18.79 -4.50
C GLU A 16 12.32 18.72 -5.27
N LYS A 17 12.29 18.00 -6.40
CA LYS A 17 11.03 17.56 -6.99
C LYS A 17 10.49 16.37 -6.19
N TYR A 18 9.17 16.24 -6.13
CA TYR A 18 8.56 15.09 -5.46
C TYR A 18 9.01 13.79 -6.14
N SER A 19 9.37 12.81 -5.31
CA SER A 19 9.70 11.45 -5.71
C SER A 19 9.13 10.51 -4.65
N ARG A 20 8.38 9.49 -5.09
CA ARG A 20 7.85 8.45 -4.20
C ARG A 20 8.98 7.80 -3.39
N ASN A 21 10.14 7.58 -4.02
CA ASN A 21 11.29 6.91 -3.41
C ASN A 21 11.97 7.76 -2.32
N ASN A 22 11.83 9.09 -2.38
CA ASN A 22 12.42 10.01 -1.42
C ASN A 22 11.40 10.47 -0.35
N SER A 23 10.16 9.98 -0.40
CA SER A 23 9.12 10.38 0.54
C SER A 23 9.31 9.66 1.87
N GLU A 24 9.76 10.39 2.90
CA GLU A 24 9.93 9.86 4.25
C GLU A 24 8.59 9.38 4.83
N VAL A 25 7.50 10.07 4.49
CA VAL A 25 6.14 9.67 4.87
C VAL A 25 5.79 8.30 4.30
N LEU A 26 5.96 8.09 2.98
CA LEU A 26 5.59 6.81 2.35
C LEU A 26 6.45 5.66 2.86
N LYS A 27 7.75 5.91 3.05
CA LYS A 27 8.66 4.95 3.67
C LYS A 27 8.16 4.56 5.07
N TRP A 28 7.91 5.53 5.93
CA TRP A 28 7.45 5.29 7.29
C TRP A 28 6.12 4.52 7.35
N LEU A 29 5.16 4.85 6.47
CA LEU A 29 3.88 4.14 6.38
C LEU A 29 4.07 2.68 5.95
N SER A 30 4.95 2.43 4.96
CA SER A 30 5.21 1.08 4.44
C SER A 30 5.89 0.13 5.44
N GLU A 31 6.56 0.64 6.47
CA GLU A 31 7.28 -0.16 7.46
C GLU A 31 6.37 -0.67 8.60
N ARG A 32 5.06 -0.39 8.54
CA ARG A 32 4.11 -0.69 9.63
C ARG A 32 3.11 -1.78 9.21
N PRO A 33 3.19 -2.98 9.82
CA PRO A 33 2.31 -4.10 9.46
C PRO A 33 0.82 -3.74 9.50
N GLY A 34 0.35 -3.09 10.56
CA GLY A 34 -1.08 -2.74 10.68
C GLY A 34 -1.57 -1.72 9.64
N LEU A 35 -0.69 -0.93 9.03
CA LEU A 35 -1.07 -0.06 7.91
C LEU A 35 -1.06 -0.81 6.58
N ILE A 36 -0.16 -1.78 6.41
CA ILE A 36 -0.18 -2.69 5.26
C ILE A 36 -1.45 -3.53 5.27
N GLU A 37 -1.83 -4.09 6.42
CA GLU A 37 -3.07 -4.84 6.60
C GLU A 37 -4.30 -3.97 6.30
N TYR A 38 -4.31 -2.72 6.76
CA TYR A 38 -5.38 -1.78 6.43
C TYR A 38 -5.51 -1.57 4.90
N ILE A 39 -4.40 -1.38 4.18
CA ILE A 39 -4.43 -1.22 2.71
C ILE A 39 -4.96 -2.49 2.04
N PHE A 40 -4.51 -3.66 2.49
CA PHE A 40 -5.01 -4.95 2.01
C PHE A 40 -6.52 -5.08 2.21
N ASP A 41 -7.03 -4.76 3.40
CA ASP A 41 -8.45 -4.80 3.70
C ASP A 41 -9.24 -3.84 2.81
N GLN A 42 -8.72 -2.63 2.59
CA GLN A 42 -9.37 -1.67 1.67
C GLN A 42 -9.46 -2.23 0.25
N ALA A 43 -8.35 -2.76 -0.29
CA ALA A 43 -8.33 -3.32 -1.65
C ALA A 43 -9.24 -4.55 -1.78
N SER A 44 -9.23 -5.45 -0.80
CA SER A 44 -10.11 -6.62 -0.79
C SER A 44 -11.58 -6.23 -0.67
N ASN A 45 -11.93 -5.29 0.21
CA ASN A 45 -13.31 -4.86 0.42
C ASN A 45 -13.86 -4.08 -0.79
N ALA A 46 -13.00 -3.33 -1.48
CA ALA A 46 -13.33 -2.66 -2.73
C ALA A 46 -13.45 -3.61 -3.93
N LYS A 47 -13.14 -4.90 -3.76
CA LYS A 47 -13.09 -5.92 -4.82
C LYS A 47 -12.08 -5.61 -5.92
N GLU A 48 -11.04 -4.83 -5.61
CA GLU A 48 -9.91 -4.58 -6.51
C GLU A 48 -8.96 -5.78 -6.56
N ILE A 49 -8.92 -6.57 -5.49
CA ILE A 49 -8.23 -7.86 -5.42
C ILE A 49 -9.18 -8.93 -4.86
N TYR A 50 -8.98 -10.18 -5.27
CA TYR A 50 -9.75 -11.32 -4.77
C TYR A 50 -8.88 -12.55 -4.56
N TYR A 51 -9.30 -13.40 -3.62
CA TYR A 51 -8.67 -14.68 -3.35
C TYR A 51 -9.20 -15.76 -4.30
N ASN A 52 -8.29 -16.43 -5.00
CA ASN A 52 -8.57 -17.61 -5.79
C ASN A 52 -8.31 -18.87 -4.95
N PRO A 53 -9.35 -19.62 -4.53
CA PRO A 53 -9.19 -20.79 -3.67
C PRO A 53 -8.53 -21.99 -4.39
N ALA A 54 -8.56 -22.04 -5.73
CA ALA A 54 -7.95 -23.12 -6.50
C ALA A 54 -6.41 -23.01 -6.50
N THR A 55 -5.88 -21.79 -6.53
CA THR A 55 -4.42 -21.53 -6.54
C THR A 55 -3.89 -21.12 -5.18
N GLY A 56 -4.75 -20.71 -4.25
CA GLY A 56 -4.38 -20.18 -2.94
C GLY A 56 -3.76 -18.78 -3.01
N ARG A 57 -4.02 -18.03 -4.08
CA ARG A 57 -3.39 -16.73 -4.35
C ARG A 57 -4.40 -15.60 -4.39
N TRP A 58 -3.92 -14.39 -4.11
CA TRP A 58 -4.65 -13.16 -4.38
C TRP A 58 -4.26 -12.61 -5.74
N GLN A 59 -5.24 -12.12 -6.50
CA GLN A 59 -5.03 -11.52 -7.82
C GLN A 59 -5.89 -10.28 -8.01
N GLY A 60 -5.50 -9.41 -8.94
CA GLY A 60 -6.24 -8.19 -9.27
C GLY A 60 -7.53 -8.49 -10.04
N ALA A 61 -8.53 -7.63 -9.89
CA ALA A 61 -9.82 -7.69 -10.59
C ALA A 61 -9.65 -7.77 -12.13
N ASP A 62 -8.71 -6.98 -12.66
CA ASP A 62 -8.44 -6.87 -14.09
C ASP A 62 -7.26 -7.74 -14.56
N TRP A 63 -6.76 -8.65 -13.70
CA TRP A 63 -5.72 -9.59 -14.11
C TRP A 63 -6.37 -10.70 -14.95
N GLU A 64 -6.32 -10.53 -16.27
CA GLU A 64 -6.58 -11.61 -17.22
C GLU A 64 -5.30 -12.44 -17.34
N ASP A 65 -5.39 -13.73 -17.01
CA ASP A 65 -4.33 -14.66 -17.38
C ASP A 65 -4.28 -14.67 -18.92
N GLU A 66 -3.20 -14.11 -19.49
CA GLU A 66 -2.93 -14.23 -20.93
C GLU A 66 -2.71 -15.72 -21.24
N ASP A 67 -3.77 -16.39 -21.70
CA ASP A 67 -3.71 -17.72 -22.34
C ASP A 67 -2.99 -17.66 -23.70
#